data_AF-A0A2N3B9L5-F1
#
_entry.id   AF-A0A2N3B9L5-F1
#
_cell.length_a   1.000
_cell.length_b   1.000
_cell.length_c   1.000
_cell.angle_alpha   90.00
_cell.angle_beta   90.00
_cell.angle_gamma   90.00
#
_symmetry.space_group_name_H-M   'P 1'
#
loop_
_entity.id
_entity.type
_entity.pdbx_description
1 polymer ?
#
loop_
_entity_poly.entity_id
_entity_poly.type
_entity_poly.pdbx_seq_one_letter_code
_entity_poly.pdbx_strand_id
1 'polypeptide(L)'
;MGHIGNGPQWLVTDLGVFDFDASGHLRLHALYPDTTVEDVMANTEFSPGISEQLSISDSPSQEVVDIIRQLDPMKVHEKELRPEDRQRSFEI
;
A
#
# COMPACT_ATOMS: atom_id res chain seq x y z
N MET A 1 26.42 6.06 -7.46
CA MET A 1 25.85 4.80 -7.99
C MET A 1 24.36 5.00 -8.04
N GLY A 2 23.78 5.23 -9.23
CA GLY A 2 22.34 5.43 -9.42
C GLY A 2 21.76 4.24 -10.18
N HIS A 3 20.57 3.80 -9.79
CA HIS A 3 19.84 2.78 -10.53
C HIS A 3 19.43 3.33 -11.90
N ILE A 4 19.67 2.56 -12.96
CA ILE A 4 19.17 2.87 -14.31
C ILE A 4 17.64 3.00 -14.25
N GLY A 5 17.09 4.14 -14.70
CA GLY A 5 15.64 4.40 -14.68
C GLY A 5 15.10 5.19 -13.49
N ASN A 6 15.88 6.08 -12.88
CA ASN A 6 15.49 6.98 -11.77
C ASN A 6 15.17 6.30 -10.42
N GLY A 7 15.42 5.00 -10.28
CA GLY A 7 15.23 4.28 -9.01
C GLY A 7 13.77 3.86 -8.76
N PRO A 8 13.46 3.36 -7.56
CA PRO A 8 12.12 2.92 -7.20
C PRO A 8 11.16 4.13 -7.13
N GLN A 9 9.94 3.94 -7.62
CA GLN A 9 8.91 4.99 -7.60
C GLN A 9 7.93 4.80 -6.44
N TRP A 10 7.58 3.55 -6.11
CA TRP A 10 6.60 3.22 -5.10
C TRP A 10 7.05 2.04 -4.25
N LEU A 11 6.69 2.07 -2.98
CA LEU A 11 6.66 0.91 -2.10
C LEU A 11 5.22 0.72 -1.61
N VAL A 12 4.64 -0.43 -1.92
CA VAL A 12 3.28 -0.80 -1.51
C VAL A 12 3.40 -1.87 -0.42
N THR A 13 2.75 -1.65 0.72
CA THR A 13 2.71 -2.58 1.84
C THR A 13 1.26 -2.92 2.20
N ASP A 14 1.05 -3.70 3.25
CA ASP A 14 -0.29 -3.98 3.81
C ASP A 14 -0.87 -2.79 4.61
N LEU A 15 -0.05 -1.78 4.91
CA LEU A 15 -0.46 -0.62 5.72
C LEU A 15 -0.65 0.66 4.89
N GLY A 16 0.01 0.76 3.74
CA GLY A 16 -0.11 1.92 2.87
C GLY A 16 0.84 1.91 1.68
N VAL A 17 0.86 3.04 0.98
CA VAL A 17 1.70 3.30 -0.18
C VAL A 17 2.67 4.41 0.15
N PHE A 18 3.93 4.22 -0.23
CA PHE A 18 5.01 5.17 -0.01
C PHE A 18 5.61 5.62 -1.33
N ASP A 19 5.94 6.90 -1.41
CA ASP A 19 6.78 7.48 -2.46
C ASP A 19 8.22 7.70 -1.96
N PHE A 20 9.05 8.24 -2.84
CA PHE A 20 10.40 8.68 -2.51
C PHE A 20 10.53 10.18 -2.79
N ASP A 21 11.14 10.92 -1.87
CA ASP A 21 11.47 12.32 -2.10
C ASP A 21 12.62 12.51 -3.11
N ALA A 22 12.95 13.77 -3.42
CA ALA A 22 14.03 14.10 -4.35
C ALA A 22 15.42 13.61 -3.91
N SER A 23 15.60 13.31 -2.62
CA SER A 23 16.82 12.72 -2.06
C SER A 23 16.79 11.19 -1.99
N GLY A 24 15.67 10.56 -2.35
CA GLY A 24 15.47 9.12 -2.32
C GLY A 24 15.05 8.58 -0.95
N HIS A 25 14.59 9.44 -0.02
CA HIS A 25 14.04 8.97 1.25
C HIS A 25 12.58 8.60 1.11
N LEU A 26 12.19 7.53 1.78
CA LEU A 26 10.83 7.01 1.79
C LEU A 26 9.88 7.97 2.52
N ARG A 27 8.69 8.20 1.95
CA ARG A 27 7.62 8.93 2.63
C ARG A 27 6.28 8.26 2.46
N LEU A 28 5.50 8.24 3.52
CA LEU A 28 4.12 7.74 3.48
C LEU A 28 3.28 8.66 2.59
N HIS A 29 2.71 8.10 1.54
CA HIS A 29 1.96 8.82 0.51
C HIS A 29 0.45 8.56 0.62
N ALA A 30 0.04 7.33 0.91
CA ALA A 30 -1.35 6.99 1.15
C ALA A 30 -1.50 5.91 2.23
N LEU A 31 -2.57 5.99 3.01
CA LEU A 31 -3.02 4.94 3.93
C LEU A 31 -4.19 4.15 3.31
N TYR A 32 -4.44 2.95 3.80
CA TYR A 32 -5.69 2.25 3.52
C TYR A 32 -6.79 2.69 4.50
N PRO A 33 -8.08 2.47 4.18
CA PRO A 33 -9.19 3.06 4.95
C PRO A 33 -9.21 2.77 6.45
N ASP A 34 -8.61 1.67 6.90
CA ASP A 34 -8.57 1.22 8.29
C ASP A 34 -7.17 1.27 8.92
N THR A 35 -6.20 1.95 8.29
CA THR A 35 -4.84 2.08 8.81
C THR A 35 -4.53 3.53 9.20
N THR A 36 -3.65 3.69 10.20
CA THR A 36 -3.24 4.99 10.71
C THR A 36 -1.75 5.25 10.50
N VAL A 37 -1.33 6.52 10.64
CA VAL A 37 0.09 6.87 10.64
C VAL A 37 0.79 6.18 11.82
N GLU A 38 0.14 6.09 12.98
CA GLU A 38 0.66 5.40 14.15
C GLU A 38 0.93 3.92 13.88
N ASP A 39 0.02 3.22 13.19
CA ASP A 39 0.23 1.83 12.79
C ASP A 39 1.46 1.67 11.89
N VAL A 40 1.63 2.58 10.92
CA VAL A 40 2.80 2.59 10.03
C VAL A 40 4.08 2.80 10.83
N MET A 41 4.12 3.79 11.72
CA MET A 41 5.31 4.11 12.50
C MET A 41 5.65 3.00 13.50
N ALA A 42 4.66 2.34 14.09
CA ALA A 42 4.86 1.22 15.01
C ALA A 42 5.42 -0.03 14.31
N ASN A 43 5.15 -0.20 13.01
CA ASN A 43 5.60 -1.33 12.19
C ASN A 43 6.79 -1.00 11.28
N THR A 44 7.40 0.18 11.42
CA THR A 44 8.55 0.61 10.61
C THR A 44 9.72 0.95 11.53
N GLU A 45 10.81 0.16 11.47
CA GLU A 45 11.99 0.33 12.34
C GLU A 45 12.84 1.58 12.03
N PHE A 46 12.46 2.35 11.00
CA PHE A 46 13.06 3.63 10.65
C PHE A 46 11.96 4.71 10.59
N SER A 47 12.35 5.97 10.42
CA SER A 47 11.41 7.09 10.38
C SER A 47 11.16 7.54 8.94
N PRO A 48 10.17 6.97 8.22
CA PRO A 48 9.77 7.52 6.93
C PRO A 48 9.24 8.95 7.11
N GLY A 49 9.41 9.78 6.08
CA GLY A 49 8.72 11.05 6.04
C GLY A 49 7.21 10.86 5.85
N ILE A 50 6.45 11.94 5.95
CA ILE A 50 5.02 11.96 5.61
C ILE A 50 4.85 12.94 4.45
N SER A 51 4.18 12.50 3.39
CA SER A 51 3.86 13.36 2.25
C SER A 51 2.93 14.49 2.68
N GLU A 52 3.15 15.71 2.17
CA GLU A 52 2.22 16.83 2.31
C GLU A 52 0.85 16.54 1.64
N GLN A 53 0.83 15.57 0.73
CA GLN A 53 -0.35 15.11 0.01
C GLN A 53 -0.86 13.75 0.54
N LEU A 54 -0.57 13.42 1.81
CA LEU A 54 -1.04 12.17 2.42
C LEU A 54 -2.55 12.02 2.24
N SER A 55 -2.95 10.92 1.62
CA SER A 55 -4.35 10.61 1.35
C SER A 55 -4.76 9.25 1.92
N ILE A 56 -6.06 8.96 1.88
CA ILE A 56 -6.58 7.60 2.02
C ILE A 56 -6.78 7.05 0.60
N SER A 57 -6.30 5.84 0.34
CA SER A 57 -6.49 5.17 -0.94
C SER A 57 -7.97 4.89 -1.17
N ASP A 58 -8.44 5.22 -2.36
CA ASP A 58 -9.80 4.89 -2.79
C ASP A 58 -10.01 3.38 -2.85
N SER A 59 -11.21 2.92 -2.49
CA SER A 59 -11.63 1.54 -2.77
C SER A 59 -11.63 1.29 -4.29
N PRO A 60 -11.26 0.09 -4.74
CA PRO A 60 -11.35 -0.24 -6.16
C PRO A 60 -12.81 -0.20 -6.63
N SER A 61 -13.06 0.10 -7.90
CA SER A 61 -14.41 0.00 -8.44
C SER A 61 -14.87 -1.47 -8.52
N GLN A 62 -16.18 -1.69 -8.51
CA GLN A 62 -16.77 -3.03 -8.67
C GLN A 62 -16.26 -3.75 -9.93
N GLU A 63 -16.08 -3.03 -11.04
CA GLU A 63 -15.53 -3.57 -12.28
C GLU A 63 -14.10 -4.11 -12.10
N VAL A 64 -13.23 -3.35 -11.43
CA VAL A 64 -11.85 -3.77 -11.15
C VAL A 64 -11.83 -5.01 -10.26
N VAL A 65 -12.71 -5.05 -9.25
CA VAL A 65 -12.84 -6.20 -8.35
C VAL A 65 -13.25 -7.45 -9.11
N ASP A 66 -14.19 -7.35 -10.04
CA ASP A 66 -14.64 -8.48 -10.84
C ASP A 66 -13.55 -8.96 -11.82
N ILE A 67 -12.76 -8.05 -12.39
CA ILE A 67 -11.58 -8.40 -13.20
C ILE A 67 -10.54 -9.17 -12.36
N ILE A 68 -10.23 -8.71 -11.14
CA ILE A 68 -9.27 -9.40 -10.26
C ILE A 68 -9.76 -10.82 -9.96
N ARG A 69 -11.05 -10.99 -9.61
CA ARG A 69 -11.65 -12.31 -9.36
C ARG A 69 -11.62 -13.23 -10.58
N GLN A 70 -11.73 -12.66 -11.78
CA GLN A 70 -11.61 -13.41 -13.03
C GLN A 70 -10.16 -13.84 -13.30
N LEU A 71 -9.18 -12.97 -13.03
CA LEU A 71 -7.76 -13.23 -13.25
C LEU A 71 -7.15 -14.17 -12.21
N ASP A 72 -7.67 -14.16 -10.98
CA ASP A 72 -7.23 -15.03 -9.88
C ASP A 72 -8.36 -15.95 -9.39
N PRO A 73 -8.81 -16.92 -10.22
CA PRO A 73 -9.91 -17.83 -9.86
C PRO A 73 -9.55 -18.75 -8.70
N MET A 74 -8.26 -18.93 -8.40
CA MET A 74 -7.77 -19.75 -7.29
C MET A 74 -7.57 -18.96 -5.99
N LYS A 75 -7.85 -17.65 -5.99
CA LYS A 75 -7.70 -16.76 -4.82
C LYS A 75 -6.28 -16.84 -4.22
N VAL A 76 -5.26 -16.89 -5.09
CA VAL A 76 -3.86 -16.93 -4.66
C VAL A 76 -3.50 -15.68 -3.86
N HIS A 77 -4.05 -14.50 -4.20
CA HIS A 77 -3.79 -13.26 -3.46
C HIS A 77 -4.15 -13.35 -1.96
N GLU A 78 -5.14 -14.17 -1.58
CA GLU A 78 -5.49 -14.36 -0.16
C GLU A 78 -4.34 -15.02 0.61
N LYS A 79 -3.45 -15.77 -0.06
CA LYS A 79 -2.32 -16.46 0.58
C LYS A 79 -1.18 -15.51 0.96
N GLU A 80 -1.07 -14.37 0.27
CA GLU A 80 -0.09 -13.33 0.58
C GLU A 80 -0.48 -12.55 1.86
N LEU A 81 -1.74 -12.66 2.28
CA LEU A 81 -2.25 -12.02 3.48
C LEU A 81 -2.12 -12.92 4.72
N ARG A 82 -1.84 -12.28 5.86
CA ARG A 82 -1.93 -12.92 7.18
C ARG A 82 -3.37 -13.38 7.43
N PRO A 83 -3.59 -14.48 8.19
CA PRO A 83 -4.94 -14.99 8.45
C PRO A 83 -5.90 -13.98 9.09
N GLU A 84 -5.39 -13.09 9.94
CA GLU A 84 -6.16 -12.00 10.56
C GLU A 84 -6.62 -10.94 9.55
N ASP A 85 -5.79 -10.62 8.55
CA ASP A 85 -6.11 -9.62 7.53
C ASP A 85 -7.13 -10.11 6.50
N ARG A 86 -7.25 -11.43 6.29
CA ARG A 86 -8.22 -12.00 5.32
C ARG A 86 -9.68 -11.71 5.65
N GLN A 87 -9.97 -11.37 6.90
CA GLN A 87 -11.32 -11.06 7.35
C GLN A 87 -11.67 -9.57 7.16
N ARG A 88 -10.69 -8.74 6.78
CA ARG A 88 -10.91 -7.32 6.50
C ARG A 88 -11.73 -7.17 5.23
N SER A 89 -12.71 -6.29 5.29
CA SER A 89 -13.58 -5.96 4.17
C SER A 89 -13.90 -4.48 4.21
N PHE A 90 -13.98 -3.87 3.04
CA PHE A 90 -14.22 -2.44 2.87
C PHE A 90 -15.47 -2.24 2.02
N GLU A 91 -16.14 -1.10 2.20
CA GLU A 91 -17.21 -0.70 1.30
C GLU A 91 -16.62 -0.38 -0.08
N ILE A 92 -17.30 -0.89 -1.12
CA ILE A 92 -16.94 -0.82 -2.55
C ILE A 92 -18.04 -0.05 -3.26
#